data_AF-A0A3L6RVC0-F1
#
_entry.id   AF-A0A3L6RVC0-F1
#
_cell.length_a   1.000
_cell.length_b   1.000
_cell.length_c   1.000
_cell.angle_alpha   90.00
_cell.angle_beta   90.00
_cell.angle_gamma   90.00
#
_symmetry.space_group_name_H-M   'P 1'
#
loop_
_entity.id
_entity.type
_entity.pdbx_description
1 polymer ?
#
loop_
_entity_poly.entity_id
_entity_poly.type
_entity_poly.pdbx_seq_one_letter_code
_entity_poly.pdbx_strand_id
1 'polypeptide(L)'
;MDIVYHVFSMFALISLHVFLYGCNLFMWKSTRINNNFIFDFSSSTALTHRDAFLMSASIMCTVIAALVINLFLRNAGATYTDALPGALLVLSTGVLFCPFNIFYRSTRYCFMRVMRNIIFSPFYKVLMADFFMADQLTSQIPLLRHMEFAACYFMAGTFRNHAYETCTSSPQYTHLAYVISFLPYYWRAMQCLRRYLEEGHDINQLANAGKYVSAMVAAAVRFKYAATPTPLWMWMVVISSSGATIYQLYWDFVMDWGFLNPKSKNLWLRDQLILKKKSIYYVSMLTKEIPIPMFSGTNTLKTQMLNLALRLAWAQSVMKLHLGRVESRLLDFSLASLEIIRRGHWNFYRLENEHLNNAGKFRAVKTVPLPFRELEND
;
A
#
# COMPACT_ATOMS: atom_id res chain seq x y z
N MET A 1 12.63 17.09 -18.12
CA MET A 1 12.73 15.67 -17.70
C MET A 1 12.20 15.40 -16.30
N ASP A 2 12.25 16.34 -15.36
CA ASP A 2 11.90 16.02 -13.97
C ASP A 2 10.40 15.78 -13.72
N ILE A 3 9.49 16.58 -14.31
CA ILE A 3 8.04 16.32 -14.21
C ILE A 3 7.61 15.01 -14.91
N VAL A 4 8.26 14.67 -16.03
CA VAL A 4 8.11 13.40 -16.75
C VAL A 4 8.36 12.22 -15.81
N TYR A 5 9.48 12.22 -15.08
CA TYR A 5 9.77 11.19 -14.09
C TYR A 5 8.66 11.09 -13.03
N HIS A 6 8.31 12.20 -12.37
CA HIS A 6 7.31 12.17 -11.29
C HIS A 6 5.92 11.67 -11.74
N VAL A 7 5.41 12.16 -12.88
CA VAL A 7 4.09 11.76 -13.38
C VAL A 7 4.09 10.32 -13.88
N PHE A 8 5.09 9.88 -14.65
CA PHE A 8 5.10 8.51 -15.16
C PHE A 8 5.40 7.48 -14.05
N SER A 9 6.29 7.79 -13.09
CA SER A 9 6.49 6.95 -11.90
C SER A 9 5.21 6.84 -11.07
N MET A 10 4.46 7.92 -10.88
CA MET A 10 3.16 7.89 -10.19
C MET A 10 2.20 6.91 -10.87
N PHE A 11 1.98 7.02 -12.19
CA PHE A 11 1.07 6.11 -12.90
C PHE A 11 1.58 4.66 -12.99
N ALA A 12 2.89 4.45 -13.10
CA ALA A 12 3.49 3.11 -13.07
C ALA A 12 3.27 2.42 -11.72
N LEU A 13 3.40 3.16 -10.60
CA LEU A 13 3.09 2.66 -9.25
C LEU A 13 1.60 2.35 -9.07
N ILE A 14 0.69 3.19 -9.62
CA ILE A 14 -0.76 2.88 -9.66
C ILE A 14 -1.00 1.56 -10.41
N SER A 15 -0.45 1.42 -11.61
CA SER A 15 -0.62 0.20 -12.41
C SER A 15 -0.08 -1.03 -11.66
N LEU A 16 1.12 -0.97 -11.09
CA LEU A 16 1.68 -2.08 -10.30
C LEU A 16 0.77 -2.47 -9.12
N HIS A 17 0.19 -1.48 -8.43
CA HIS A 17 -0.76 -1.74 -7.34
C HIS A 17 -2.03 -2.44 -7.85
N VAL A 18 -2.62 -1.96 -8.94
CA VAL A 18 -3.82 -2.55 -9.54
C VAL A 18 -3.55 -3.95 -10.08
N PHE A 19 -2.38 -4.21 -10.66
CA PHE A 19 -1.93 -5.54 -11.08
C PHE A 19 -1.87 -6.51 -9.90
N LEU A 20 -1.18 -6.12 -8.81
CA LEU A 20 -1.07 -6.94 -7.60
C LEU A 20 -2.42 -7.15 -6.91
N TYR A 21 -3.33 -6.19 -6.97
CA TYR A 21 -4.71 -6.38 -6.54
C TYR A 21 -5.46 -7.38 -7.42
N GLY A 22 -5.23 -7.38 -8.74
CA GLY A 22 -5.69 -8.41 -9.68
C GLY A 22 -5.17 -9.81 -9.32
N CYS A 23 -3.89 -9.94 -9.00
CA CYS A 23 -3.29 -11.18 -8.50
C CYS A 23 -3.97 -11.66 -7.21
N ASN A 24 -4.22 -10.74 -6.26
CA ASN A 24 -4.93 -11.05 -5.02
C ASN A 24 -6.37 -11.54 -5.28
N LEU A 25 -7.15 -10.83 -6.11
CA LEU A 25 -8.50 -11.24 -6.51
C LEU A 25 -8.52 -12.62 -7.19
N PHE A 26 -7.53 -12.91 -8.04
CA PHE A 26 -7.39 -14.22 -8.68
C PHE A 26 -7.08 -15.33 -7.65
N MET A 27 -6.15 -15.07 -6.74
CA MET A 27 -5.77 -16.02 -5.69
C MET A 27 -6.91 -16.28 -4.71
N TRP A 28 -7.58 -15.24 -4.20
CA TRP A 28 -8.76 -15.39 -3.33
C TRP A 28 -9.89 -16.18 -3.99
N LYS A 29 -10.18 -15.92 -5.27
CA LYS A 29 -11.18 -16.71 -6.02
C LYS A 29 -10.76 -18.17 -6.15
N SER A 30 -9.48 -18.43 -6.43
CA SER A 30 -8.93 -19.78 -6.60
C SER A 30 -8.89 -20.57 -5.28
N THR A 31 -8.69 -19.88 -4.15
CA THR A 31 -8.70 -20.47 -2.79
C THR A 31 -10.07 -20.41 -2.10
N ARG A 32 -11.13 -19.99 -2.81
CA ARG A 32 -12.52 -19.86 -2.32
C ARG A 32 -12.69 -18.86 -1.15
N ILE A 33 -11.75 -17.95 -0.93
CA ILE A 33 -11.90 -16.84 0.02
C ILE A 33 -12.95 -15.87 -0.52
N ASN A 34 -14.05 -15.67 0.22
CA ASN A 34 -15.13 -14.76 -0.15
C ASN A 34 -14.76 -13.30 0.17
N ASN A 35 -13.91 -12.71 -0.67
CA ASN A 35 -13.46 -11.32 -0.55
C ASN A 35 -14.63 -10.31 -0.63
N ASN A 36 -15.66 -10.59 -1.43
CA ASN A 36 -16.82 -9.70 -1.57
C ASN A 36 -17.61 -9.58 -0.26
N PHE A 37 -17.81 -10.69 0.46
CA PHE A 37 -18.42 -10.68 1.78
C PHE A 37 -17.55 -9.93 2.81
N ILE A 38 -16.24 -10.16 2.81
CA ILE A 38 -15.30 -9.53 3.76
C ILE A 38 -15.26 -7.99 3.59
N PHE A 39 -15.37 -7.50 2.35
CA PHE A 39 -15.35 -6.07 2.05
C PHE A 39 -16.75 -5.41 1.98
N ASP A 40 -17.82 -6.17 2.20
CA ASP A 40 -19.21 -5.72 2.01
C ASP A 40 -19.47 -5.13 0.61
N PHE A 41 -19.02 -5.86 -0.41
CA PHE A 41 -19.18 -5.52 -1.83
C PHE A 41 -20.30 -6.34 -2.48
N SER A 42 -21.21 -5.68 -3.18
CA SER A 42 -22.25 -6.34 -3.98
C SER A 42 -21.64 -7.20 -5.09
N SER A 43 -22.08 -8.47 -5.17
CA SER A 43 -21.61 -9.42 -6.19
C SER A 43 -21.89 -8.98 -7.63
N SER A 44 -22.91 -8.16 -7.86
CA SER A 44 -23.29 -7.64 -9.18
C SER A 44 -22.41 -6.49 -9.69
N THR A 45 -21.63 -5.84 -8.81
CA THR A 45 -20.81 -4.68 -9.17
C THR A 45 -19.36 -4.73 -8.66
N ALA A 46 -18.97 -5.82 -8.00
CA ALA A 46 -17.61 -6.06 -7.54
C ALA A 46 -16.63 -6.23 -8.71
N LEU A 47 -15.47 -5.59 -8.62
CA LEU A 47 -14.41 -5.67 -9.62
C LEU A 47 -13.86 -7.10 -9.71
N THR A 48 -13.81 -7.68 -10.92
CA THR A 48 -13.20 -9.01 -11.10
C THR A 48 -11.69 -8.92 -11.28
N HIS A 49 -10.97 -10.04 -11.09
CA HIS A 49 -9.53 -10.09 -11.37
C HIS A 49 -9.21 -9.77 -12.84
N ARG A 50 -10.09 -10.13 -13.79
CA ARG A 50 -9.92 -9.81 -15.21
C ARG A 50 -10.00 -8.30 -15.45
N ASP A 51 -10.96 -7.64 -14.82
CA ASP A 51 -11.11 -6.18 -14.88
C ASP A 51 -9.91 -5.47 -14.25
N ALA A 52 -9.43 -5.94 -13.10
CA ALA A 52 -8.24 -5.39 -12.46
C ALA A 52 -6.99 -5.53 -13.36
N PHE A 53 -6.76 -6.70 -13.97
CA PHE A 53 -5.67 -6.88 -14.93
C PHE A 53 -5.82 -6.00 -16.17
N LEU A 54 -7.04 -5.89 -16.72
CA LEU A 54 -7.32 -5.01 -17.86
C LEU A 54 -7.06 -3.54 -17.51
N MET A 55 -7.60 -3.05 -16.38
CA MET A 55 -7.34 -1.68 -15.89
C MET A 55 -5.85 -1.41 -15.73
N SER A 56 -5.10 -2.33 -15.12
CA SER A 56 -3.64 -2.19 -14.99
C SER A 56 -2.95 -2.14 -16.35
N ALA A 57 -3.27 -3.07 -17.25
CA ALA A 57 -2.67 -3.13 -18.58
C ALA A 57 -2.98 -1.85 -19.38
N SER A 58 -4.22 -1.37 -19.35
CA SER A 58 -4.62 -0.11 -19.99
C SER A 58 -3.82 1.08 -19.43
N ILE A 59 -3.69 1.21 -18.10
CA ILE A 59 -2.89 2.29 -17.48
C ILE A 59 -1.43 2.20 -17.94
N MET A 60 -0.80 1.03 -17.88
CA MET A 60 0.60 0.87 -18.28
C MET A 60 0.82 1.11 -19.78
N CYS A 61 -0.06 0.62 -20.64
CA CYS A 61 -0.02 0.90 -22.08
C CYS A 61 -0.16 2.40 -22.36
N THR A 62 -1.08 3.10 -21.68
CA THR A 62 -1.21 4.56 -21.80
C THR A 62 0.04 5.29 -21.32
N VAL A 63 0.66 4.86 -20.21
CA VAL A 63 1.94 5.40 -19.70
C VAL A 63 3.07 5.23 -20.71
N ILE A 64 3.25 4.02 -21.24
CA ILE A 64 4.31 3.72 -22.20
C ILE A 64 4.08 4.49 -23.51
N ALA A 65 2.86 4.51 -24.03
CA ALA A 65 2.52 5.28 -25.24
C ALA A 65 2.77 6.78 -25.04
N ALA A 66 2.32 7.36 -23.91
CA ALA A 66 2.56 8.75 -23.59
C ALA A 66 4.05 9.06 -23.38
N LEU A 67 4.83 8.17 -22.78
CA LEU A 67 6.29 8.31 -22.65
C LEU A 67 6.98 8.30 -24.02
N VAL A 68 6.63 7.35 -24.89
CA VAL A 68 7.18 7.24 -26.25
C VAL A 68 6.84 8.49 -27.07
N ILE A 69 5.59 8.95 -27.06
CA ILE A 69 5.19 10.21 -27.69
C ILE A 69 5.96 11.39 -27.10
N ASN A 70 6.20 11.43 -25.78
CA ASN A 70 6.98 12.48 -25.14
C ASN A 70 8.43 12.53 -25.65
N LEU A 71 9.06 11.37 -25.82
CA LEU A 71 10.42 11.24 -26.35
C LEU A 71 10.50 11.68 -27.81
N PHE A 72 9.55 11.27 -28.66
CA PHE A 72 9.48 11.72 -30.05
C PHE A 72 9.28 13.23 -30.17
N LEU A 73 8.35 13.82 -29.41
CA LEU A 73 8.13 15.27 -29.40
C LEU A 73 9.35 16.06 -28.91
N ARG A 74 10.12 15.52 -27.96
CA ARG A 74 11.41 16.12 -27.53
C ARG A 74 12.47 16.05 -28.61
N ASN A 75 12.61 14.90 -29.26
CA ASN A 75 13.57 14.73 -30.35
C ASN A 75 13.24 15.64 -31.55
N ALA A 76 11.95 15.93 -31.78
CA ALA A 76 11.47 16.89 -32.78
C ALA A 76 11.55 18.37 -32.34
N GLY A 77 12.08 18.68 -31.14
CA GLY A 77 12.23 20.07 -30.67
C GLY A 77 10.93 20.78 -30.29
N ALA A 78 9.84 20.05 -30.01
CA ALA A 78 8.53 20.66 -29.75
C ALA A 78 8.50 21.47 -28.44
N THR A 79 7.97 22.69 -28.51
CA THR A 79 8.06 23.73 -27.45
C THR A 79 7.35 23.36 -26.14
N TYR A 80 6.35 22.48 -26.18
CA TYR A 80 5.47 22.17 -25.04
C TYR A 80 5.48 20.69 -24.63
N THR A 81 6.64 20.04 -24.68
CA THR A 81 6.77 18.60 -24.34
C THR A 81 6.36 18.26 -22.90
N ASP A 82 6.44 19.18 -21.94
CA ASP A 82 5.98 18.97 -20.57
C ASP A 82 4.44 19.07 -20.40
N ALA A 83 3.69 19.45 -21.45
CA ALA A 83 2.23 19.48 -21.42
C ALA A 83 1.59 18.07 -21.46
N LEU A 84 2.24 17.09 -22.07
CA LEU A 84 1.68 15.74 -22.24
C LEU A 84 1.52 14.97 -20.91
N PRO A 85 2.49 14.97 -19.97
CA PRO A 85 2.27 14.47 -18.60
C PRO A 85 1.11 15.17 -17.88
N GLY A 86 0.95 16.49 -18.09
CA GLY A 86 -0.16 17.26 -17.53
C GLY A 86 -1.52 16.85 -18.11
N ALA A 87 -1.60 16.66 -19.43
CA ALA A 87 -2.80 16.16 -20.09
C ALA A 87 -3.20 14.76 -19.60
N LEU A 88 -2.23 13.87 -19.37
CA LEU A 88 -2.47 12.53 -18.81
C LEU A 88 -3.01 12.60 -17.37
N LEU A 89 -2.46 13.50 -16.54
CA LEU A 89 -2.95 13.75 -15.18
C LEU A 89 -4.39 14.28 -15.19
N VAL A 90 -4.67 15.33 -15.97
CA VAL A 90 -6.01 15.94 -16.09
C VAL A 90 -7.03 14.94 -16.63
N LEU A 91 -6.69 14.18 -17.67
CA LEU A 91 -7.58 13.15 -18.24
C LEU A 91 -7.90 12.05 -17.23
N SER A 92 -6.90 11.56 -16.50
CA SER A 92 -7.09 10.50 -15.50
C SER A 92 -7.93 10.98 -14.32
N THR A 93 -7.73 12.21 -13.86
CA THR A 93 -8.57 12.85 -12.84
C THR A 93 -10.00 13.05 -13.35
N GLY A 94 -10.16 13.51 -14.61
CA GLY A 94 -11.48 13.62 -15.25
C GLY A 94 -12.21 12.28 -15.33
N VAL A 95 -11.53 11.20 -15.72
CA VAL A 95 -12.09 9.84 -15.72
C VAL A 95 -12.45 9.38 -14.30
N LEU A 96 -11.64 9.67 -13.29
CA LEU A 96 -11.93 9.30 -11.90
C LEU A 96 -13.25 9.92 -11.41
N PHE A 97 -13.44 11.23 -11.60
CA PHE A 97 -14.63 11.97 -11.16
C PHE A 97 -15.81 11.95 -12.15
N CYS A 98 -15.65 11.36 -13.34
CA CYS A 98 -16.68 11.32 -14.39
C CYS A 98 -18.02 10.73 -13.89
N PRO A 99 -19.15 11.48 -13.96
CA PRO A 99 -20.43 10.99 -13.42
C PRO A 99 -21.09 9.92 -14.30
N PHE A 100 -20.72 9.85 -15.59
CA PHE A 100 -21.31 8.96 -16.58
C PHE A 100 -20.93 7.48 -16.34
N ASN A 101 -21.72 6.56 -16.89
CA ASN A 101 -21.50 5.11 -16.75
C ASN A 101 -20.41 4.56 -17.69
N ILE A 102 -19.23 5.18 -17.61
CA ILE A 102 -18.04 4.87 -18.43
C ILE A 102 -16.90 4.51 -17.47
N PHE A 103 -15.98 3.61 -17.89
CA PHE A 103 -14.81 3.18 -17.11
C PHE A 103 -15.15 2.79 -15.65
N TYR A 104 -15.85 1.67 -15.45
CA TYR A 104 -16.07 1.07 -14.12
C TYR A 104 -16.68 2.03 -13.07
N ARG A 105 -17.78 2.70 -13.40
CA ARG A 105 -18.45 3.70 -12.54
C ARG A 105 -18.63 3.23 -11.08
N SER A 106 -19.16 2.03 -10.84
CA SER A 106 -19.35 1.50 -9.48
C SER A 106 -18.03 1.47 -8.69
N THR A 107 -16.96 0.95 -9.29
CA THR A 107 -15.62 0.89 -8.69
C THR A 107 -15.08 2.28 -8.38
N ARG A 108 -15.22 3.24 -9.31
CA ARG A 108 -14.78 4.64 -9.10
C ARG A 108 -15.53 5.31 -7.94
N TYR A 109 -16.85 5.16 -7.88
CA TYR A 109 -17.65 5.71 -6.78
C TYR A 109 -17.38 5.00 -5.44
N CYS A 110 -17.13 3.68 -5.44
CA CYS A 110 -16.71 2.96 -4.25
C CYS A 110 -15.35 3.48 -3.74
N PHE A 111 -14.37 3.66 -4.63
CA PHE A 111 -13.06 4.24 -4.31
C PHE A 111 -13.19 5.65 -3.73
N MET A 112 -13.96 6.55 -4.37
CA MET A 112 -14.18 7.91 -3.87
C MET A 112 -14.84 7.92 -2.48
N ARG A 113 -15.84 7.06 -2.24
CA ARG A 113 -16.49 6.87 -0.94
C ARG A 113 -15.48 6.43 0.13
N VAL A 114 -14.65 5.43 -0.18
CA VAL A 114 -13.63 4.90 0.73
C VAL A 114 -12.58 5.97 1.04
N MET A 115 -12.05 6.67 0.03
CA MET A 115 -11.08 7.76 0.23
C MET A 115 -11.65 8.89 1.11
N ARG A 116 -12.92 9.28 0.91
CA ARG A 116 -13.62 10.21 1.80
C ARG A 116 -13.69 9.68 3.24
N ASN A 117 -14.10 8.43 3.44
CA ASN A 117 -14.18 7.81 4.77
C ASN A 117 -12.81 7.76 5.46
N ILE A 118 -11.72 7.58 4.72
CA ILE A 118 -10.35 7.59 5.26
C ILE A 118 -9.93 9.00 5.69
N ILE A 119 -10.10 10.00 4.81
CA ILE A 119 -9.73 11.40 5.06
C ILE A 119 -10.48 11.95 6.29
N PHE A 120 -11.75 11.62 6.41
CA PHE A 120 -12.63 12.01 7.52
C PHE A 120 -12.83 10.90 8.55
N SER A 121 -11.86 9.99 8.71
CA SER A 121 -11.94 8.81 9.58
C SER A 121 -12.37 9.01 11.05
N PRO A 122 -12.18 10.18 11.70
CA PRO A 122 -12.76 10.42 13.03
C PRO A 122 -14.31 10.45 13.03
N PHE A 123 -14.93 10.76 11.89
CA PHE A 123 -16.36 11.07 11.76
C PHE A 123 -17.19 9.97 11.09
N TYR A 124 -16.54 8.97 10.48
CA TYR A 124 -17.22 7.86 9.79
C TYR A 124 -16.94 6.52 10.48
N LYS A 125 -17.95 5.64 10.50
CA LYS A 125 -17.78 4.24 10.91
C LYS A 125 -16.77 3.55 9.99
N VAL A 126 -15.77 2.89 10.58
CA VAL A 126 -14.66 2.29 9.83
C VAL A 126 -15.05 0.90 9.34
N LEU A 127 -15.28 0.75 8.03
CA LEU A 127 -15.53 -0.56 7.41
C LEU A 127 -14.21 -1.29 7.10
N MET A 128 -14.28 -2.61 6.86
CA MET A 128 -13.10 -3.40 6.48
C MET A 128 -12.43 -2.89 5.20
N ALA A 129 -13.22 -2.41 4.23
CA ALA A 129 -12.69 -1.77 3.03
C ALA A 129 -11.93 -0.46 3.33
N ASP A 130 -12.43 0.37 4.27
CA ASP A 130 -11.79 1.63 4.67
C ASP A 130 -10.47 1.39 5.42
N PHE A 131 -10.46 0.40 6.30
CA PHE A 131 -9.26 -0.08 6.99
C PHE A 131 -8.21 -0.60 6.00
N PHE A 132 -8.62 -1.50 5.10
CA PHE A 132 -7.72 -2.20 4.18
C PHE A 132 -7.13 -1.25 3.13
N MET A 133 -7.94 -0.33 2.60
CA MET A 133 -7.48 0.69 1.65
C MET A 133 -6.55 1.71 2.30
N ALA A 134 -6.82 2.15 3.54
CA ALA A 134 -5.88 3.02 4.24
C ALA A 134 -4.54 2.32 4.51
N ASP A 135 -4.55 1.01 4.77
CA ASP A 135 -3.32 0.22 4.89
C ASP A 135 -2.54 0.19 3.56
N GLN A 136 -3.22 0.14 2.41
CA GLN A 136 -2.57 0.33 1.12
C GLN A 136 -1.90 1.71 1.02
N LEU A 137 -2.55 2.79 1.45
CA LEU A 137 -2.00 4.16 1.37
C LEU A 137 -0.69 4.33 2.15
N THR A 138 -0.49 3.61 3.27
CA THR A 138 0.79 3.64 4.00
C THR A 138 1.96 3.12 3.16
N SER A 139 1.68 2.24 2.21
CA SER A 139 2.63 1.70 1.22
C SER A 139 2.67 2.51 -0.09
N GLN A 140 1.96 3.65 -0.17
CA GLN A 140 1.89 4.54 -1.34
C GLN A 140 2.46 5.95 -1.07
N ILE A 141 3.17 6.17 0.03
CA ILE A 141 3.78 7.47 0.36
C ILE A 141 4.64 8.03 -0.80
N PRO A 142 5.51 7.25 -1.50
CA PRO A 142 6.26 7.77 -2.65
C PRO A 142 5.36 8.28 -3.78
N LEU A 143 4.25 7.58 -4.06
CA LEU A 143 3.25 8.01 -5.04
C LEU A 143 2.55 9.30 -4.61
N LEU A 144 2.17 9.44 -3.33
CA LEU A 144 1.54 10.67 -2.81
C LEU A 144 2.50 11.86 -2.92
N ARG A 145 3.79 11.65 -2.69
CA ARG A 145 4.84 12.65 -2.85
C ARG A 145 5.09 13.03 -4.33
N HIS A 146 4.93 12.10 -5.26
CA HIS A 146 4.93 12.41 -6.70
C HIS A 146 3.66 13.18 -7.12
N MET A 147 2.48 12.86 -6.56
CA MET A 147 1.25 13.63 -6.77
C MET A 147 1.39 15.08 -6.27
N GLU A 148 1.95 15.27 -5.07
CA GLU A 148 2.22 16.59 -4.49
C GLU A 148 3.18 17.42 -5.37
N PHE A 149 4.29 16.83 -5.81
CA PHE A 149 5.22 17.50 -6.72
C PHE A 149 4.53 17.90 -8.04
N ALA A 150 3.78 16.98 -8.66
CA ALA A 150 3.08 17.25 -9.91
C ALA A 150 2.03 18.35 -9.73
N ALA A 151 1.26 18.32 -8.64
CA ALA A 151 0.29 19.37 -8.30
C ALA A 151 0.97 20.73 -8.13
N CYS A 152 2.07 20.81 -7.38
CA CYS A 152 2.86 22.05 -7.22
C CYS A 152 3.32 22.58 -8.59
N TYR A 153 3.94 21.72 -9.42
CA TYR A 153 4.50 22.09 -10.71
C TYR A 153 3.44 22.65 -11.70
N PHE A 154 2.25 22.02 -11.75
CA PHE A 154 1.18 22.49 -12.64
C PHE A 154 0.45 23.72 -12.09
N MET A 155 0.18 23.80 -10.77
CA MET A 155 -0.48 24.96 -10.16
C MET A 155 0.39 26.22 -10.18
N ALA A 156 1.71 26.10 -9.99
CA ALA A 156 2.64 27.23 -10.03
C ALA A 156 2.91 27.78 -11.44
N GLY A 157 2.32 27.18 -12.49
CA GLY A 157 2.58 27.59 -13.87
C GLY A 157 4.01 27.30 -14.35
N THR A 158 4.77 26.47 -13.63
CA THR A 158 6.20 26.21 -13.86
C THR A 158 6.51 25.66 -15.25
N PHE A 159 5.52 25.06 -15.92
CA PHE A 159 5.60 24.66 -17.33
C PHE A 159 5.84 25.81 -18.32
N ARG A 160 5.64 27.08 -17.91
CA ARG A 160 5.97 28.27 -18.73
C ARG A 160 7.40 28.76 -18.47
N ASN A 161 7.82 28.81 -17.20
CA ASN A 161 9.04 29.49 -16.77
C ASN A 161 10.19 28.55 -16.34
N HIS A 162 9.99 27.23 -16.42
CA HIS A 162 10.99 26.18 -16.16
C HIS A 162 11.65 26.17 -14.74
N ALA A 163 11.15 26.98 -13.80
CA ALA A 163 11.66 27.08 -12.43
C ALA A 163 11.30 25.86 -11.55
N TYR A 164 11.95 24.72 -11.81
CA TYR A 164 11.84 23.48 -11.02
C TYR A 164 12.05 23.73 -9.51
N GLU A 165 12.96 24.63 -9.17
CA GLU A 165 13.37 24.94 -7.80
C GLU A 165 12.24 25.49 -6.91
N THR A 166 11.22 26.13 -7.49
CA THR A 166 10.04 26.64 -6.76
C THR A 166 9.32 25.52 -5.98
N CYS A 167 9.28 24.32 -6.56
CA CYS A 167 8.65 23.12 -6.00
C CYS A 167 9.66 22.14 -5.38
N THR A 168 10.86 22.58 -5.01
CA THR A 168 11.84 21.77 -4.25
C THR A 168 12.54 22.52 -3.13
N SER A 169 12.79 23.81 -3.32
CA SER A 169 13.71 24.59 -2.47
C SER A 169 12.98 25.49 -1.47
N SER A 170 11.65 25.63 -1.57
CA SER A 170 10.86 26.44 -0.63
C SER A 170 10.64 25.68 0.70
N PRO A 171 10.84 26.34 1.87
CA PRO A 171 10.54 25.73 3.18
C PRO A 171 9.09 25.25 3.29
N GLN A 172 8.15 25.97 2.67
CA GLN A 172 6.73 25.63 2.64
C GLN A 172 6.48 24.28 1.95
N TYR A 173 7.14 24.03 0.80
CA TYR A 173 7.08 22.73 0.13
C TYR A 173 7.72 21.63 0.98
N THR A 174 8.85 21.93 1.64
CA THR A 174 9.50 20.99 2.57
C THR A 174 8.62 20.63 3.76
N HIS A 175 7.80 21.55 4.28
CA HIS A 175 6.83 21.24 5.33
C HIS A 175 5.63 20.44 4.82
N LEU A 176 5.05 20.82 3.67
CA LEU A 176 3.96 20.09 3.02
C LEU A 176 4.34 18.63 2.74
N ALA A 177 5.57 18.42 2.28
CA ALA A 177 6.18 17.11 2.03
C ALA A 177 6.12 16.17 3.23
N TYR A 178 6.39 16.68 4.44
CA TYR A 178 6.27 15.89 5.66
C TYR A 178 4.80 15.65 6.03
N VAL A 179 3.93 16.64 5.90
CA VAL A 179 2.48 16.45 6.13
C VAL A 179 1.93 15.33 5.25
N ILE A 180 2.16 15.38 3.93
CA ILE A 180 1.73 14.33 2.97
C ILE A 180 2.32 12.96 3.32
N SER A 181 3.57 12.89 3.79
CA SER A 181 4.20 11.64 4.22
C SER A 181 3.60 11.06 5.51
N PHE A 182 3.04 11.88 6.40
CA PHE A 182 2.46 11.46 7.67
C PHE A 182 0.96 11.14 7.57
N LEU A 183 0.23 11.75 6.63
CA LEU A 183 -1.22 11.58 6.47
C LEU A 183 -1.70 10.11 6.45
N PRO A 184 -1.08 9.17 5.72
CA PRO A 184 -1.53 7.77 5.72
C PRO A 184 -1.46 7.12 7.10
N TYR A 185 -0.39 7.38 7.86
CA TYR A 185 -0.25 6.85 9.22
C TYR A 185 -1.23 7.51 10.19
N TYR A 186 -1.45 8.82 10.06
CA TYR A 186 -2.44 9.56 10.84
C TYR A 186 -3.86 9.00 10.61
N TRP A 187 -4.29 8.83 9.35
CA TRP A 187 -5.61 8.27 9.06
C TRP A 187 -5.77 6.85 9.62
N ARG A 188 -4.72 6.01 9.56
CA ARG A 188 -4.76 4.68 10.20
C ARG A 188 -4.87 4.75 11.72
N ALA A 189 -4.12 5.64 12.37
CA ALA A 189 -4.21 5.86 13.82
C ALA A 189 -5.62 6.33 14.22
N MET A 190 -6.21 7.29 13.48
CA MET A 190 -7.57 7.78 13.75
C MET A 190 -8.65 6.73 13.51
N GLN A 191 -8.53 5.91 12.46
CA GLN A 191 -9.43 4.76 12.25
C GLN A 191 -9.36 3.74 13.40
N CYS A 192 -8.15 3.45 13.88
CA CYS A 192 -7.95 2.53 15.00
C CYS A 192 -8.49 3.12 16.33
N LEU A 193 -8.30 4.41 16.59
CA LEU A 193 -8.90 5.10 17.74
C LEU A 193 -10.43 5.17 17.64
N ARG A 194 -11.00 5.38 16.45
CA ARG A 194 -12.45 5.33 16.23
C ARG A 194 -13.01 3.96 16.57
N ARG A 195 -12.36 2.88 16.11
CA ARG A 195 -12.74 1.50 16.44
C ARG A 195 -12.55 1.16 17.92
N TYR A 196 -11.50 1.66 18.57
CA TYR A 196 -11.32 1.53 20.02
C TYR A 196 -12.54 2.07 20.79
N LEU A 197 -13.05 3.25 20.42
CA LEU A 197 -14.24 3.84 21.04
C LEU A 197 -15.53 3.09 20.69
N GLU A 198 -15.72 2.68 19.42
CA GLU A 198 -16.92 1.95 18.96
C GLU A 198 -17.01 0.51 19.48
N GLU A 199 -15.88 -0.18 19.66
CA GLU A 199 -15.80 -1.60 20.07
C GLU A 199 -15.69 -1.78 21.59
N GLY A 200 -15.98 -0.75 22.38
CA GLY A 200 -16.02 -0.84 23.84
C GLY A 200 -14.64 -0.85 24.51
N HIS A 201 -13.70 -0.06 23.98
CA HIS A 201 -12.32 0.08 24.47
C HIS A 201 -11.43 -1.15 24.27
N ASP A 202 -11.57 -1.87 23.14
CA ASP A 202 -10.69 -3.00 22.78
C ASP A 202 -9.22 -2.56 22.64
N ILE A 203 -8.40 -2.97 23.61
CA ILE A 203 -6.96 -2.68 23.71
C ILE A 203 -6.20 -3.07 22.43
N ASN A 204 -6.67 -4.06 21.66
CA ASN A 204 -6.05 -4.42 20.38
C ASN A 204 -6.15 -3.26 19.37
N GLN A 205 -7.26 -2.53 19.32
CA GLN A 205 -7.41 -1.37 18.43
C GLN A 205 -6.49 -0.23 18.87
N LEU A 206 -6.35 -0.01 20.18
CA LEU A 206 -5.42 1.00 20.74
C LEU A 206 -3.95 0.64 20.44
N ALA A 207 -3.57 -0.63 20.57
CA ALA A 207 -2.25 -1.12 20.18
C ALA A 207 -2.00 -0.95 18.67
N ASN A 208 -3.01 -1.18 17.82
CA ASN A 208 -2.89 -0.93 16.39
C ASN A 208 -2.69 0.57 16.08
N ALA A 209 -3.36 1.47 16.81
CA ALA A 209 -3.09 2.91 16.73
C ALA A 209 -1.64 3.23 17.15
N GLY A 210 -1.17 2.65 18.26
CA GLY A 210 0.21 2.76 18.76
C GLY A 210 1.26 2.36 17.72
N LYS A 211 1.01 1.31 16.93
CA LYS A 211 1.87 0.91 15.79
C LYS A 211 2.07 2.06 14.80
N TYR A 212 1.00 2.70 14.34
CA TYR A 212 1.11 3.81 13.37
C TYR A 212 1.73 5.07 13.99
N VAL A 213 1.42 5.36 15.25
CA VAL A 213 2.07 6.45 16.00
C VAL A 213 3.58 6.20 16.11
N SER A 214 4.02 4.97 16.35
CA SER A 214 5.46 4.65 16.41
C SER A 214 6.18 4.93 15.08
N ALA A 215 5.53 4.66 13.94
CA ALA A 215 6.06 4.98 12.61
C ALA A 215 6.14 6.50 12.37
N MET A 216 5.14 7.26 12.83
CA MET A 216 5.15 8.74 12.78
C MET A 216 6.29 9.31 13.64
N VAL A 217 6.51 8.79 14.85
CA VAL A 217 7.63 9.19 15.72
C VAL A 217 8.97 8.89 15.04
N ALA A 218 9.16 7.70 14.49
CA ALA A 218 10.38 7.36 13.76
C ALA A 218 10.60 8.24 12.51
N ALA A 219 9.55 8.70 11.84
CA ALA A 219 9.65 9.69 10.77
C ALA A 219 10.04 11.09 11.28
N ALA A 220 9.45 11.55 12.39
CA ALA A 220 9.73 12.87 12.97
C ALA A 220 11.17 12.97 13.50
N VAL A 221 11.66 11.90 14.15
CA VAL A 221 13.04 11.81 14.64
C VAL A 221 14.05 11.80 13.48
N ARG A 222 13.75 11.12 12.36
CA ARG A 222 14.57 11.18 11.13
C ARG A 222 14.61 12.57 10.52
N PHE A 223 13.49 13.28 10.46
CA PHE A 223 13.47 14.69 10.03
C PHE A 223 14.35 15.56 10.95
N LYS A 224 14.23 15.40 12.27
CA LYS A 224 15.03 16.17 13.22
C LYS A 224 16.53 15.86 13.14
N TYR A 225 16.92 14.62 12.86
CA TYR A 225 18.30 14.25 12.55
C TYR A 225 18.79 14.89 11.24
N ALA A 226 17.98 14.87 10.17
CA ALA A 226 18.35 15.51 8.90
C ALA A 226 18.56 17.03 9.03
N ALA A 227 17.74 17.70 9.85
CA ALA A 227 17.89 19.13 10.15
C ALA A 227 19.02 19.45 11.15
N THR A 228 19.30 18.55 12.09
CA THR A 228 20.32 18.72 13.15
C THR A 228 21.08 17.41 13.38
N PRO A 229 22.10 17.10 12.55
CA PRO A 229 22.78 15.80 12.55
C PRO A 229 23.79 15.67 13.69
N THR A 230 23.28 15.42 14.90
CA THR A 230 24.11 15.16 16.10
C THR A 230 24.14 13.67 16.43
N PRO A 231 25.16 13.18 17.19
CA PRO A 231 25.20 11.79 17.65
C PRO A 231 23.98 11.38 18.46
N LEU A 232 23.41 12.29 19.27
CA LEU A 232 22.17 12.07 20.00
C LEU A 232 20.99 11.78 19.05
N TRP A 233 20.78 12.64 18.04
CA TRP A 233 19.69 12.44 17.07
C TRP A 233 19.92 11.19 16.21
N MET A 234 21.16 10.82 15.91
CA MET A 234 21.48 9.55 15.25
C MET A 234 21.03 8.34 16.07
N TRP A 235 21.38 8.28 17.37
CA TRP A 235 20.92 7.21 18.26
C TRP A 235 19.40 7.17 18.40
N MET A 236 18.75 8.33 18.51
CA MET A 236 17.29 8.42 18.52
C MET A 236 16.67 7.88 17.24
N VAL A 237 17.26 8.13 16.05
CA VAL A 237 16.81 7.54 14.78
C VAL A 237 16.91 6.03 14.82
N VAL A 238 18.05 5.47 15.26
CA VAL A 238 18.27 4.03 15.32
C VAL A 238 17.27 3.37 16.26
N ILE A 239 17.09 3.89 17.47
CA ILE A 239 16.17 3.33 18.49
C ILE A 239 14.72 3.41 18.00
N SER A 240 14.26 4.59 17.59
CA SER A 240 12.86 4.78 17.17
C SER A 240 12.51 4.00 15.90
N SER A 241 13.40 3.98 14.90
CA SER A 241 13.17 3.25 13.64
C SER A 241 13.24 1.75 13.82
N SER A 242 14.14 1.25 14.68
CA SER A 242 14.20 -0.19 15.02
C SER A 242 12.97 -0.63 15.82
N GLY A 243 12.57 0.14 16.83
CA GLY A 243 11.37 -0.14 17.62
C GLY A 243 10.09 -0.14 16.77
N ALA A 244 9.90 0.89 15.93
CA ALA A 244 8.77 0.95 15.00
C ALA A 244 8.81 -0.20 13.97
N THR A 245 9.99 -0.63 13.53
CA THR A 245 10.15 -1.77 12.61
C THR A 245 9.75 -3.09 13.28
N ILE A 246 10.24 -3.34 14.49
CA ILE A 246 9.91 -4.54 15.28
C ILE A 246 8.40 -4.59 15.57
N TYR A 247 7.80 -3.47 16.00
CA TYR A 247 6.36 -3.41 16.28
C TYR A 247 5.52 -3.69 15.03
N GLN A 248 5.87 -3.10 13.88
CA GLN A 248 5.19 -3.39 12.62
C GLN A 248 5.41 -4.82 12.11
N LEU A 249 6.56 -5.45 12.40
CA LEU A 249 6.80 -6.86 12.04
C LEU A 249 6.00 -7.81 12.93
N TYR A 250 5.99 -7.55 14.24
CA TYR A 250 5.12 -8.26 15.19
C TYR A 250 3.66 -8.15 14.77
N TRP A 251 3.19 -6.95 14.41
CA TRP A 251 1.80 -6.76 14.01
C TRP A 251 1.45 -7.54 12.74
N ASP A 252 2.26 -7.41 11.68
CA ASP A 252 1.99 -8.07 10.40
C ASP A 252 1.95 -9.60 10.57
N PHE A 253 2.94 -10.19 11.26
CA PHE A 253 2.98 -11.64 11.44
C PHE A 253 1.98 -12.15 12.48
N VAL A 254 1.95 -11.59 13.69
CA VAL A 254 1.16 -12.13 14.81
C VAL A 254 -0.31 -11.72 14.70
N MET A 255 -0.59 -10.44 14.51
CA MET A 255 -1.98 -9.93 14.57
C MET A 255 -2.69 -10.07 13.22
N ASP A 256 -2.08 -9.58 12.14
CA ASP A 256 -2.71 -9.56 10.82
C ASP A 256 -2.70 -10.94 10.15
N TRP A 257 -1.61 -11.71 10.28
CA TRP A 257 -1.47 -13.06 9.70
C TRP A 257 -1.72 -14.19 10.70
N GLY A 258 -1.90 -13.93 12.01
CA GLY A 258 -2.19 -14.97 13.01
C GLY A 258 -1.04 -15.96 13.29
N PHE A 259 0.19 -15.61 12.93
CA PHE A 259 1.37 -16.48 12.97
C PHE A 259 2.20 -16.31 14.24
N LEU A 260 3.32 -17.06 14.30
CA LEU A 260 4.25 -17.17 15.42
C LEU A 260 3.63 -17.72 16.71
N ASN A 261 2.52 -18.46 16.61
CA ASN A 261 1.96 -19.23 17.72
C ASN A 261 2.75 -20.54 17.90
N PRO A 262 3.43 -20.77 19.04
CA PRO A 262 4.15 -22.03 19.30
C PRO A 262 3.23 -23.17 19.75
N LYS A 263 1.97 -22.89 20.14
CA LYS A 263 1.02 -23.86 20.68
C LYS A 263 0.05 -24.44 19.64
N SER A 264 0.17 -24.05 18.37
CA SER A 264 -0.70 -24.51 17.29
C SER A 264 -0.27 -25.87 16.73
N LYS A 265 -1.19 -26.56 16.06
CA LYS A 265 -0.97 -27.82 15.33
C LYS A 265 0.08 -27.71 14.22
N ASN A 266 0.36 -26.49 13.76
CA ASN A 266 1.38 -26.17 12.77
C ASN A 266 2.36 -25.18 13.41
N LEU A 267 3.49 -25.67 13.95
CA LEU A 267 4.47 -24.86 14.70
C LEU A 267 4.75 -23.49 14.04
N TRP A 268 4.55 -22.38 14.77
CA TRP A 268 4.67 -20.98 14.28
C TRP A 268 3.61 -20.52 13.26
N LEU A 269 2.64 -21.35 12.86
CA LEU A 269 1.53 -21.03 11.96
C LEU A 269 0.17 -21.12 12.68
N ARG A 270 -0.92 -20.83 11.96
CA ARG A 270 -2.30 -21.09 12.43
C ARG A 270 -2.66 -22.56 12.35
N ASP A 271 -3.66 -22.99 13.13
CA ASP A 271 -4.22 -24.34 13.06
C ASP A 271 -4.91 -24.62 11.72
N GLN A 272 -5.69 -23.65 11.24
CA GLN A 272 -6.36 -23.69 9.95
C GLN A 272 -5.57 -22.87 8.92
N LEU A 273 -5.35 -23.46 7.75
CA LEU A 273 -4.58 -22.90 6.63
C LEU A 273 -5.31 -23.28 5.33
N ILE A 274 -5.54 -22.33 4.42
CA ILE A 274 -6.31 -22.57 3.19
C ILE A 274 -5.43 -23.15 2.05
N LEU A 275 -4.16 -22.78 1.99
CA LEU A 275 -3.19 -23.32 1.05
C LEU A 275 -2.70 -24.70 1.51
N LYS A 276 -2.87 -25.72 0.67
CA LYS A 276 -2.45 -27.11 0.96
C LYS A 276 -0.95 -27.26 1.28
N LYS A 277 -0.10 -26.40 0.72
CA LYS A 277 1.37 -26.46 0.89
C LYS A 277 1.79 -25.57 2.06
N LYS A 278 2.01 -26.16 3.24
CA LYS A 278 2.55 -25.46 4.43
C LYS A 278 3.83 -24.67 4.14
N SER A 279 4.66 -25.18 3.23
CA SER A 279 5.86 -24.50 2.76
C SER A 279 5.59 -23.09 2.25
N ILE A 280 4.46 -22.79 1.60
CA ILE A 280 4.15 -21.43 1.09
C ILE A 280 4.01 -20.40 2.21
N TYR A 281 3.58 -20.81 3.41
CA TYR A 281 3.48 -19.93 4.57
C TYR A 281 4.82 -19.68 5.24
N TYR A 282 5.58 -20.75 5.53
CA TYR A 282 6.94 -20.61 6.04
C TYR A 282 7.81 -19.84 5.05
N VAL A 283 7.64 -20.10 3.75
CA VAL A 283 8.14 -19.27 2.66
C VAL A 283 7.70 -17.83 2.95
N SER A 284 6.41 -17.51 2.95
CA SER A 284 5.96 -16.12 3.10
C SER A 284 6.38 -15.40 4.39
N MET A 285 6.75 -16.11 5.45
CA MET A 285 7.44 -15.57 6.65
C MET A 285 8.95 -15.35 6.43
N LEU A 286 9.62 -16.24 5.70
CA LEU A 286 11.08 -16.34 5.55
C LEU A 286 11.63 -15.94 4.17
N THR A 287 10.80 -15.54 3.19
CA THR A 287 11.19 -15.50 1.76
C THR A 287 11.15 -14.13 1.09
N LYS A 288 12.01 -13.84 0.10
CA LYS A 288 12.49 -14.65 -1.06
C LYS A 288 11.41 -14.78 -2.13
N GLU A 289 11.25 -13.73 -2.92
CA GLU A 289 10.11 -13.50 -3.79
C GLU A 289 9.61 -14.70 -4.63
N ILE A 290 8.28 -14.82 -4.63
CA ILE A 290 7.42 -14.96 -5.80
C ILE A 290 7.87 -15.95 -6.89
N PRO A 291 7.33 -17.18 -6.90
CA PRO A 291 7.09 -17.88 -8.15
C PRO A 291 5.89 -17.25 -8.86
N ILE A 292 6.11 -16.39 -9.85
CA ILE A 292 5.06 -16.03 -10.82
C ILE A 292 4.84 -17.29 -11.65
N PRO A 293 3.64 -17.92 -11.68
CA PRO A 293 3.45 -19.22 -12.35
C PRO A 293 3.56 -19.18 -13.89
N MET A 294 3.99 -18.05 -14.48
CA MET A 294 3.99 -17.80 -15.92
C MET A 294 5.36 -18.03 -16.58
N PHE A 295 6.44 -18.21 -15.81
CA PHE A 295 7.76 -18.59 -16.35
C PHE A 295 8.27 -19.85 -15.64
N SER A 296 8.22 -20.97 -16.37
CA SER A 296 8.78 -22.25 -15.94
C SER A 296 10.29 -22.26 -16.22
N GLY A 297 11.12 -22.50 -15.20
CA GLY A 297 12.57 -22.62 -15.38
C GLY A 297 13.42 -22.44 -14.12
N THR A 298 13.71 -23.54 -13.43
CA THR A 298 14.98 -23.83 -12.72
C THR A 298 15.79 -22.69 -12.06
N ASN A 299 15.74 -22.59 -10.72
CA ASN A 299 16.90 -22.81 -9.79
C ASN A 299 16.70 -22.17 -8.40
N THR A 300 16.98 -22.92 -7.34
CA THR A 300 16.49 -22.60 -5.97
C THR A 300 17.57 -21.98 -5.05
N LEU A 301 17.86 -20.68 -5.17
CA LEU A 301 18.77 -19.86 -4.30
C LEU A 301 18.32 -18.36 -4.33
N LYS A 302 18.67 -17.37 -3.46
CA LYS A 302 19.34 -17.34 -2.14
C LYS A 302 18.87 -16.17 -1.19
N THR A 303 17.69 -15.56 -1.38
CA THR A 303 17.39 -14.15 -0.95
C THR A 303 16.50 -13.95 0.29
N GLN A 304 17.02 -13.45 1.41
CA GLN A 304 16.22 -13.15 2.63
C GLN A 304 15.97 -11.65 2.90
N MET A 305 16.33 -10.78 1.95
CA MET A 305 16.56 -9.37 2.26
C MET A 305 15.35 -8.45 2.08
N LEU A 306 14.27 -8.81 1.36
CA LEU A 306 13.36 -7.78 0.86
C LEU A 306 12.53 -7.03 1.93
N ASN A 307 11.69 -7.72 2.71
CA ASN A 307 10.83 -7.05 3.70
C ASN A 307 11.66 -6.33 4.78
N LEU A 308 12.77 -6.94 5.20
CA LEU A 308 13.69 -6.31 6.16
C LEU A 308 14.47 -5.15 5.54
N ALA A 309 15.00 -5.26 4.32
CA ALA A 309 15.75 -4.17 3.68
C ALA A 309 14.85 -3.00 3.27
N LEU A 310 13.59 -3.23 2.89
CA LEU A 310 12.59 -2.16 2.73
C LEU A 310 12.33 -1.46 4.06
N ARG A 311 12.19 -2.21 5.15
CA ARG A 311 12.05 -1.63 6.51
C ARG A 311 13.35 -1.07 7.08
N LEU A 312 14.50 -1.41 6.51
CA LEU A 312 15.80 -0.77 6.74
C LEU A 312 16.15 0.25 5.65
N ALA A 313 15.23 0.64 4.77
CA ALA A 313 15.48 1.70 3.79
C ALA A 313 15.75 3.05 4.49
N TRP A 314 15.28 3.22 5.74
CA TRP A 314 15.71 4.35 6.57
C TRP A 314 17.20 4.36 6.89
N ALA A 315 17.90 3.22 6.86
CA ALA A 315 19.33 3.16 7.08
C ALA A 315 20.10 3.92 5.97
N GLN A 316 19.58 4.01 4.75
CA GLN A 316 20.10 4.88 3.69
C GLN A 316 20.03 6.37 4.06
N SER A 317 19.11 6.80 4.94
CA SER A 317 19.10 8.19 5.43
C SER A 317 20.15 8.48 6.51
N VAL A 318 20.80 7.43 7.04
CA VAL A 318 21.88 7.52 8.05
C VAL A 318 23.24 7.24 7.41
N MET A 319 23.33 6.19 6.59
CA MET A 319 24.46 5.90 5.73
C MET A 319 24.46 6.90 4.56
N LYS A 320 25.33 7.91 4.60
CA LYS A 320 25.47 8.93 3.54
C LYS A 320 26.02 8.34 2.23
N LEU A 321 25.22 7.54 1.55
CA LEU A 321 25.58 6.93 0.27
C LEU A 321 25.53 8.00 -0.83
N HIS A 322 26.70 8.31 -1.38
CA HIS A 322 26.86 9.27 -2.48
C HIS A 322 26.46 8.62 -3.82
N LEU A 323 25.15 8.50 -4.07
CA LEU A 323 24.60 8.08 -5.37
C LEU A 323 24.42 9.28 -6.31
N GLY A 324 24.53 9.03 -7.61
CA GLY A 324 24.14 9.99 -8.65
C GLY A 324 22.63 10.26 -8.68
N ARG A 325 22.22 11.42 -9.21
CA ARG A 325 20.79 11.85 -9.27
C ARG A 325 19.89 10.83 -9.99
N VAL A 326 20.41 10.12 -11.00
CA VAL A 326 19.67 9.09 -11.74
C VAL A 326 19.57 7.79 -10.92
N GLU A 327 20.67 7.36 -10.31
CA GLU A 327 20.74 6.15 -9.49
C GLU A 327 19.82 6.26 -8.27
N SER A 328 19.81 7.41 -7.58
CA SER A 328 18.87 7.68 -6.49
C SER A 328 17.43 7.53 -6.94
N ARG A 329 17.05 8.09 -8.11
CA ARG A 329 15.68 7.98 -8.64
C ARG A 329 15.28 6.55 -8.99
N LEU A 330 16.18 5.79 -9.61
CA LEU A 330 15.96 4.37 -9.90
C LEU A 330 15.81 3.56 -8.62
N LEU A 331 16.63 3.84 -7.60
CA LEU A 331 16.55 3.22 -6.28
C LEU A 331 15.24 3.57 -5.56
N ASP A 332 14.87 4.85 -5.51
CA ASP A 332 13.63 5.32 -4.88
C ASP A 332 12.40 4.69 -5.53
N PHE A 333 12.34 4.64 -6.86
CA PHE A 333 11.27 3.98 -7.61
C PHE A 333 11.24 2.45 -7.39
N SER A 334 12.42 1.82 -7.30
CA SER A 334 12.53 0.38 -7.02
C SER A 334 12.05 0.05 -5.61
N LEU A 335 12.51 0.79 -4.59
CA LEU A 335 12.07 0.65 -3.21
C LEU A 335 10.55 0.90 -3.07
N ALA A 336 10.02 1.90 -3.75
CA ALA A 336 8.57 2.14 -3.82
C ALA A 336 7.83 0.94 -4.41
N SER A 337 8.27 0.45 -5.58
CA SER A 337 7.66 -0.70 -6.28
C SER A 337 7.66 -1.97 -5.43
N LEU A 338 8.78 -2.24 -4.77
CA LEU A 338 8.98 -3.39 -3.88
C LEU A 338 8.11 -3.29 -2.61
N GLU A 339 7.86 -2.10 -2.08
CA GLU A 339 6.89 -1.89 -0.99
C GLU A 339 5.45 -2.14 -1.44
N ILE A 340 5.09 -1.85 -2.70
CA ILE A 340 3.79 -2.26 -3.28
C ILE A 340 3.70 -3.79 -3.34
N ILE A 341 4.75 -4.46 -3.84
CA ILE A 341 4.81 -5.93 -3.92
C ILE A 341 4.66 -6.57 -2.54
N ARG A 342 5.40 -6.07 -1.54
CA ARG A 342 5.28 -6.49 -0.13
C ARG A 342 3.86 -6.31 0.41
N ARG A 343 3.20 -5.19 0.12
CA ARG A 343 1.79 -4.97 0.51
C ARG A 343 0.84 -5.93 -0.21
N GLY A 344 1.06 -6.17 -1.50
CA GLY A 344 0.34 -7.17 -2.30
C GLY A 344 0.44 -8.58 -1.72
N HIS A 345 1.56 -8.92 -1.08
CA HIS A 345 1.76 -10.19 -0.36
C HIS A 345 1.04 -10.22 0.99
N TRP A 346 1.10 -9.14 1.78
CA TRP A 346 0.34 -8.98 3.03
C TRP A 346 -1.18 -9.05 2.81
N ASN A 347 -1.68 -8.50 1.70
CA ASN A 347 -3.09 -8.52 1.34
C ASN A 347 -3.68 -9.94 1.34
N PHE A 348 -2.96 -10.92 0.78
CA PHE A 348 -3.42 -12.31 0.70
C PHE A 348 -3.65 -12.90 2.10
N TYR A 349 -2.64 -12.86 2.97
CA TYR A 349 -2.71 -13.45 4.31
C TYR A 349 -3.64 -12.70 5.26
N ARG A 350 -3.72 -11.36 5.13
CA ARG A 350 -4.67 -10.57 5.93
C ARG A 350 -6.11 -10.99 5.64
N LEU A 351 -6.47 -11.19 4.37
CA LEU A 351 -7.82 -11.61 3.99
C LEU A 351 -8.10 -13.08 4.29
N GLU A 352 -7.11 -13.96 4.17
CA GLU A 352 -7.22 -15.34 4.64
C GLU A 352 -7.48 -15.39 6.16
N ASN A 353 -6.75 -14.60 6.95
CA ASN A 353 -6.95 -14.54 8.40
C ASN A 353 -8.31 -13.93 8.76
N GLU A 354 -8.77 -12.90 8.03
CA GLU A 354 -10.12 -12.34 8.21
C GLU A 354 -11.21 -13.36 7.86
N HIS A 355 -11.02 -14.15 6.80
CA HIS A 355 -11.95 -15.19 6.39
C HIS A 355 -12.10 -16.27 7.47
N LEU A 356 -10.98 -16.81 7.95
CA LEU A 356 -10.98 -17.86 8.97
C LEU A 356 -11.54 -17.37 10.32
N ASN A 357 -11.23 -16.14 10.72
CA ASN A 357 -11.78 -15.56 11.96
C ASN A 357 -13.29 -15.26 11.86
N ASN A 358 -13.81 -14.81 10.72
CA ASN A 358 -15.25 -14.59 10.55
C ASN A 358 -16.04 -15.90 10.40
N ALA A 359 -15.44 -16.95 9.84
CA ALA A 359 -16.00 -18.30 9.87
C ALA A 359 -16.02 -18.87 11.31
N GLY A 360 -14.89 -18.79 12.03
CA GLY A 360 -14.77 -19.29 13.41
C GLY A 360 -15.61 -18.55 14.45
N LYS A 361 -15.97 -17.29 14.19
CA LYS A 361 -16.91 -16.50 15.02
C LYS A 361 -18.37 -16.59 14.54
N PHE A 362 -18.70 -17.54 13.65
CA PHE A 362 -20.03 -17.74 13.03
C PHE A 362 -20.62 -16.53 12.28
N ARG A 363 -19.84 -15.46 12.07
CA ARG A 363 -20.30 -14.26 11.35
C ARG A 363 -20.58 -14.52 9.87
N ALA A 364 -19.95 -15.54 9.30
CA ALA A 364 -20.13 -15.96 7.91
C ALA A 364 -21.24 -17.00 7.70
N VAL A 365 -21.88 -17.51 8.75
CA VAL A 365 -22.87 -18.60 8.65
C VAL A 365 -24.16 -18.20 9.35
N LYS A 366 -25.29 -18.17 8.62
CA LYS A 366 -26.62 -17.89 9.22
C LYS A 366 -27.07 -18.97 10.20
N THR A 367 -26.48 -20.15 10.18
CA THR A 367 -26.70 -21.20 11.17
C THR A 367 -25.78 -20.98 12.37
N VAL A 368 -26.31 -20.30 13.39
CA VAL A 368 -25.75 -20.35 14.74
C VAL A 368 -25.82 -21.82 15.20
N PRO A 369 -24.74 -22.43 15.72
CA PRO A 369 -24.83 -23.76 16.30
C PRO A 369 -25.80 -23.70 17.49
N LEU A 370 -26.81 -24.57 17.49
CA LEU A 370 -27.78 -24.63 18.57
C LEU A 370 -27.06 -24.99 19.89
N PRO A 371 -27.45 -24.41 21.03
CA PRO A 371 -26.76 -24.61 22.31
C PRO A 371 -26.93 -26.03 22.90
N PHE A 372 -27.68 -26.90 22.22
CA PHE A 372 -27.92 -28.27 22.63
C PHE A 372 -27.07 -29.19 21.76
N ARG A 373 -26.23 -30.00 22.41
CA ARG A 373 -25.83 -31.29 21.82
C ARG A 373 -27.12 -32.06 21.56
N GLU A 374 -27.26 -32.61 20.36
CA GLU A 374 -28.12 -33.77 20.18
C GLU A 374 -27.57 -34.86 21.11
N LEU A 375 -28.35 -35.17 22.14
CA LEU A 375 -28.22 -36.44 22.84
C LEU A 375 -28.71 -37.48 21.85
N GLU A 376 -27.77 -38.09 21.12
CA GLU A 376 -28.00 -39.41 20.51
C GLU A 376 -28.34 -40.35 21.67
N ASN A 377 -29.63 -40.57 21.87
CA ASN A 377 -30.15 -41.58 22.79
C ASN A 377 -30.00 -42.94 22.12
N ASP A 378 -29.28 -43.83 22.79
CA ASP A 378 -29.24 -45.31 22.69
C ASP A 378 -29.19 -45.97 21.29
#